data_AF-H8K9Z1-F1
#
_entry.id   AF-H8K9Z1-F1
#
_cell.length_a   1.000
_cell.length_b   1.000
_cell.length_c   1.000
_cell.angle_alpha   90.00
_cell.angle_beta   90.00
_cell.angle_gamma   90.00
#
_symmetry.space_group_name_H-M   'P 1'
#
loop_
_entity.id
_entity.type
_entity.pdbx_description
1 polymer ?
#
loop_
_entity_poly.entity_id
_entity_poly.type
_entity_poly.pdbx_seq_one_letter_code
_entity_poly.pdbx_strand_id
1 'polypeptide(L)'
;MFEIMNKQSAHMVAQIRAKQLATKYSQNKVQAIIIEYCEQHPDISDAEIASVVTHNLQTYENISGSINNYLKDQNLHDIGFPIKYNKTSLQLNMAKQWAEQQGEELISQIKNGVFYHELTNTIDHDKLPILQSSSDQEYWGNENPSVSSALLLSIAASCTKEKKIMPGAATSFPFLNLGYELPDALVPTSYPFASKNGMILVGDYQYGAHRYFKEQLLFGPEDCSTAVGKATYLTTEQIQSINTINMQAAYNDPANEYHYKAITFLSGDVKDEQLKLIQPGDIYLVKGHTAIIVTQPDNKSNITTLQFTRDIDTPVDKRLGGGLYDYNLCNKVKEIKTGIYILRPDLEPLHESCSLSQLLKQIDLKYITLFPENPIDIPGDCRIFLENDETSVIGDITAASLSVEF
;
A
#
# COMPACT_ATOMS: atom_id res chain seq x y z
N MET A 1 -2.44 20.62 -13.91
CA MET A 1 -3.05 19.86 -12.80
C MET A 1 -4.46 19.52 -13.26
N PHE A 2 -4.87 18.25 -13.21
CA PHE A 2 -6.18 17.83 -13.71
C PHE A 2 -7.27 18.03 -12.65
N GLU A 3 -8.51 18.23 -13.10
CA GLU A 3 -9.70 18.35 -12.26
C GLU A 3 -10.23 16.95 -11.91
N ILE A 4 -10.66 16.77 -10.66
CA ILE A 4 -11.35 15.57 -10.20
C ILE A 4 -12.85 15.82 -10.37
N MET A 5 -13.49 15.02 -11.21
CA MET A 5 -14.91 15.19 -11.57
C MET A 5 -15.80 14.02 -11.12
N ASN A 6 -15.21 12.89 -10.73
CA ASN A 6 -15.91 11.65 -10.47
C ASN A 6 -15.59 11.13 -9.08
N LYS A 7 -16.58 10.54 -8.41
CA LYS A 7 -16.46 10.02 -7.04
C LYS A 7 -15.36 8.97 -6.92
N GLN A 8 -15.33 8.01 -7.84
CA GLN A 8 -14.32 6.95 -7.89
C GLN A 8 -12.90 7.48 -8.02
N SER A 9 -12.69 8.56 -8.78
CA SER A 9 -11.38 9.21 -8.86
C SER A 9 -11.02 9.85 -7.52
N ALA A 10 -11.95 10.60 -6.91
CA ALA A 10 -11.72 11.19 -5.59
C ALA A 10 -11.42 10.13 -4.52
N HIS A 11 -12.11 8.99 -4.56
CA HIS A 11 -11.95 7.92 -3.59
C HIS A 11 -10.60 7.21 -3.75
N MET A 12 -10.14 7.00 -4.99
CA MET A 12 -8.77 6.53 -5.22
C MET A 12 -7.73 7.54 -4.70
N VAL A 13 -7.95 8.85 -4.89
CA VAL A 13 -7.07 9.88 -4.32
C VAL A 13 -7.05 9.78 -2.79
N ALA A 14 -8.21 9.62 -2.14
CA ALA A 14 -8.32 9.46 -0.70
C ALA A 14 -7.60 8.21 -0.20
N GLN A 15 -7.78 7.05 -0.86
CA GLN A 15 -7.05 5.83 -0.53
C GLN A 15 -5.54 6.01 -0.62
N ILE A 16 -5.04 6.56 -1.73
CA ILE A 16 -3.60 6.79 -1.91
C ILE A 16 -3.08 7.75 -0.84
N ARG A 17 -3.73 8.92 -0.70
CA ARG A 17 -3.24 9.99 0.17
C ARG A 17 -3.29 9.62 1.65
N ALA A 18 -4.38 9.02 2.11
CA ALA A 18 -4.54 8.64 3.50
C ALA A 18 -3.46 7.65 3.95
N LYS A 19 -3.07 6.73 3.07
CA LYS A 19 -2.01 5.75 3.35
C LYS A 19 -0.61 6.33 3.29
N GLN A 20 -0.37 7.34 2.43
CA GLN A 20 0.87 8.13 2.49
C GLN A 20 0.99 8.81 3.86
N LEU A 21 -0.08 9.48 4.32
CA LEU A 21 -0.12 10.14 5.62
C LEU A 21 0.09 9.12 6.76
N ALA A 22 -0.66 8.02 6.78
CA ALA A 22 -0.52 6.96 7.78
C ALA A 22 0.92 6.43 7.84
N THR A 23 1.51 6.16 6.68
CA THR A 23 2.91 5.75 6.60
C THR A 23 3.86 6.77 7.22
N LYS A 24 3.71 8.06 6.84
CA LYS A 24 4.55 9.13 7.37
C LYS A 24 4.43 9.24 8.89
N TYR A 25 3.22 9.32 9.43
CA TYR A 25 3.02 9.49 10.87
C TYR A 25 3.49 8.26 11.65
N SER A 26 3.23 7.04 11.16
CA SER A 26 3.74 5.80 11.75
C SER A 26 5.27 5.75 11.81
N GLN A 27 5.94 6.16 10.74
CA GLN A 27 7.41 6.20 10.70
C GLN A 27 7.98 7.25 11.66
N ASN A 28 7.38 8.44 11.72
CA ASN A 28 7.78 9.47 12.68
C ASN A 28 7.59 9.00 14.13
N LYS A 29 6.52 8.24 14.40
CA LYS A 29 6.29 7.64 15.73
C LYS A 29 7.40 6.65 16.10
N VAL A 30 7.78 5.77 15.17
CA VAL A 30 8.88 4.81 15.42
C VAL A 30 10.22 5.52 15.54
N GLN A 31 10.47 6.56 14.74
CA GLN A 31 11.66 7.41 14.86
C GLN A 31 11.74 8.05 16.25
N ALA A 32 10.64 8.59 16.77
CA ALA A 32 10.60 9.20 18.10
C ALA A 32 10.97 8.18 19.21
N ILE A 33 10.52 6.93 19.09
CA ILE A 33 10.92 5.85 20.03
C ILE A 33 12.43 5.60 19.98
N ILE A 34 13.04 5.63 18.80
CA ILE A 34 14.50 5.45 18.64
C ILE A 34 15.25 6.61 19.29
N ILE A 35 14.79 7.85 19.07
CA ILE A 35 15.36 9.05 19.69
C ILE A 35 15.27 8.95 21.21
N GLU A 36 14.09 8.64 21.75
CA GLU A 36 13.86 8.48 23.19
C GLU A 36 14.78 7.42 23.79
N TYR A 37 14.97 6.28 23.10
CA TYR A 37 15.90 5.24 23.55
C TYR A 37 17.35 5.76 23.66
N CYS A 38 17.84 6.47 22.65
CA CYS A 38 19.18 7.08 22.67
C CYS A 38 19.33 8.12 23.80
N GLU A 39 18.28 8.91 24.07
CA GLU A 39 18.29 9.88 25.17
C GLU A 39 18.30 9.21 26.56
N GLN A 40 17.65 8.06 26.70
CA GLN A 40 17.61 7.27 27.94
C GLN A 40 18.89 6.45 28.17
N HIS A 41 19.68 6.17 27.13
CA HIS A 41 20.92 5.40 27.18
C HIS A 41 22.11 6.20 26.63
N PRO A 42 22.47 7.35 27.25
CA PRO A 42 23.53 8.22 26.75
C PRO A 42 24.93 7.60 26.84
N ASP A 43 25.07 6.47 27.54
CA ASP A 43 26.28 5.67 27.65
C ASP A 43 26.53 4.78 26.43
N ILE A 44 25.52 4.53 25.60
CA ILE A 44 25.63 3.75 24.36
C ILE A 44 25.78 4.73 23.19
N SER A 45 26.88 4.62 22.46
CA SER A 45 27.13 5.48 21.29
C SER A 45 26.23 5.12 20.10
N ASP A 46 25.95 6.11 19.25
CA ASP A 46 25.23 5.91 17.98
C ASP A 46 25.93 4.83 17.10
N ALA A 47 27.26 4.77 17.15
CA ALA A 47 28.08 3.77 16.45
C ALA A 47 27.87 2.34 16.98
N GLU A 48 27.79 2.16 18.30
CA GLU A 48 27.51 0.85 18.91
C GLU A 48 26.11 0.36 18.54
N ILE A 49 25.10 1.24 18.57
CA ILE A 49 23.75 0.92 18.13
C ILE A 49 23.74 0.54 16.64
N ALA A 50 24.42 1.30 15.78
CA ALA A 50 24.51 1.02 14.35
C ALA A 50 25.09 -0.38 14.05
N SER A 51 26.14 -0.77 14.79
CA SER A 51 26.77 -2.10 14.68
C SER A 51 25.79 -3.23 15.06
N VAL A 52 25.09 -3.08 16.19
CA VAL A 52 24.06 -4.04 16.64
C VAL A 52 22.93 -4.15 15.62
N VAL A 53 22.44 -3.01 15.11
CA VAL A 53 21.37 -2.98 14.10
C VAL A 53 21.79 -3.70 12.83
N THR A 54 23.02 -3.47 12.35
CA THR A 54 23.54 -4.11 11.13
C THR A 54 23.62 -5.63 11.28
N HIS A 55 24.10 -6.09 12.44
CA HIS A 55 24.11 -7.52 12.78
C HIS A 55 22.70 -8.12 12.85
N ASN A 56 21.77 -7.40 13.48
CA ASN A 56 20.38 -7.85 13.60
C ASN A 56 19.67 -7.88 12.25
N LEU A 57 19.89 -6.90 11.36
CA LEU A 57 19.36 -6.89 9.99
C LEU A 57 19.79 -8.14 9.22
N GLN A 58 21.07 -8.54 9.30
CA GLN A 58 21.55 -9.80 8.71
C GLN A 58 20.83 -11.02 9.28
N THR A 59 20.64 -11.06 10.60
CA THR A 59 19.94 -12.17 11.27
C THR A 59 18.47 -12.23 10.86
N TYR A 60 17.79 -11.09 10.84
CA TYR A 60 16.39 -10.96 10.44
C TYR A 60 16.18 -11.33 8.97
N GLU A 61 17.09 -10.94 8.08
CA GLU A 61 17.08 -11.32 6.66
C GLU A 61 17.14 -12.85 6.49
N ASN A 62 18.06 -13.52 7.20
CA ASN A 62 18.22 -14.97 7.18
C ASN A 62 16.99 -15.72 7.72
N ILE A 63 16.39 -15.23 8.82
CA ILE A 63 15.15 -15.79 9.38
C ILE A 63 14.00 -15.61 8.37
N SER A 64 13.86 -14.42 7.78
CA SER A 64 12.85 -14.14 6.77
C SER A 64 13.00 -15.05 5.54
N GLY A 65 14.23 -15.27 5.07
CA GLY A 65 14.53 -16.20 3.99
C GLY A 65 14.16 -17.65 4.33
N SER A 66 14.40 -18.07 5.57
CA SER A 66 14.02 -19.41 6.06
C SER A 66 12.51 -19.60 6.12
N ILE A 67 11.78 -18.60 6.63
CA ILE A 67 10.31 -18.59 6.64
C ILE A 67 9.78 -18.65 5.20
N ASN A 68 10.30 -17.80 4.30
CA ASN A 68 9.90 -17.79 2.90
C ASN A 68 10.15 -19.13 2.20
N ASN A 69 11.27 -19.80 2.49
CA ASN A 69 11.55 -21.13 1.96
C ASN A 69 10.55 -22.17 2.45
N TYR A 70 10.21 -22.15 3.75
CA TYR A 70 9.19 -23.03 4.31
C TYR A 70 7.80 -22.80 3.69
N LEU A 71 7.40 -21.54 3.50
CA LEU A 71 6.09 -21.16 2.96
C LEU A 71 5.89 -21.51 1.49
N LYS A 72 6.96 -21.73 0.70
CA LYS A 72 6.86 -22.13 -0.73
C LYS A 72 6.03 -23.38 -0.91
N ASP A 73 6.16 -24.34 0.01
CA ASP A 73 5.52 -25.65 -0.08
C ASP A 73 4.15 -25.71 0.62
N GLN A 74 3.74 -24.61 1.28
CA GLN A 74 2.48 -24.55 2.02
C GLN A 74 1.30 -24.19 1.11
N ASN A 75 0.10 -24.62 1.50
CA ASN A 75 -1.13 -24.36 0.75
C ASN A 75 -1.53 -22.88 0.83
N LEU A 76 -1.80 -22.28 -0.33
CA LEU A 76 -2.27 -20.88 -0.43
C LEU A 76 -3.57 -20.63 0.33
N HIS A 77 -4.44 -21.63 0.47
CA HIS A 77 -5.68 -21.50 1.23
C HIS A 77 -5.46 -21.38 2.74
N ASP A 78 -4.35 -21.92 3.25
CA ASP A 78 -4.01 -21.82 4.67
C ASP A 78 -3.30 -20.50 4.96
N ILE A 79 -2.29 -20.15 4.17
CA ILE A 79 -1.42 -19.01 4.51
C ILE A 79 -1.80 -17.69 3.83
N GLY A 80 -2.46 -17.74 2.68
CA GLY A 80 -2.76 -16.57 1.86
C GLY A 80 -1.62 -16.11 0.95
N PHE A 81 -2.00 -15.49 -0.17
CA PHE A 81 -1.08 -15.05 -1.21
C PHE A 81 -0.09 -13.96 -0.74
N PRO A 82 -0.49 -12.91 0.01
CA PRO A 82 0.44 -11.90 0.51
C PRO A 82 1.56 -12.45 1.38
N ILE A 83 1.25 -13.40 2.28
CA ILE A 83 2.25 -14.03 3.13
C ILE A 83 3.16 -14.94 2.29
N LYS A 84 2.60 -15.75 1.38
CA LYS A 84 3.41 -16.64 0.53
C LYS A 84 4.43 -15.89 -0.32
N TYR A 85 4.09 -14.69 -0.78
CA TYR A 85 4.95 -13.83 -1.58
C TYR A 85 5.36 -12.56 -0.82
N ASN A 86 5.61 -12.71 0.49
CA ASN A 86 6.08 -11.62 1.33
C ASN A 86 7.50 -11.21 0.90
N LYS A 87 7.71 -9.89 0.76
CA LYS A 87 8.97 -9.29 0.31
C LYS A 87 9.83 -8.74 1.46
N THR A 88 9.47 -9.01 2.72
CA THR A 88 10.25 -8.60 3.90
C THR A 88 11.72 -9.01 3.82
N SER A 89 12.05 -10.21 3.35
CA SER A 89 13.45 -10.64 3.17
C SER A 89 14.23 -9.72 2.22
N LEU A 90 13.62 -9.31 1.10
CA LEU A 90 14.23 -8.38 0.14
C LEU A 90 14.40 -6.98 0.76
N GLN A 91 13.37 -6.48 1.43
CA GLN A 91 13.41 -5.18 2.11
C GLN A 91 14.49 -5.14 3.21
N LEU A 92 14.63 -6.22 3.98
CA LEU A 92 15.68 -6.37 5.00
C LEU A 92 17.07 -6.40 4.38
N ASN A 93 17.27 -7.11 3.26
CA ASN A 93 18.55 -7.10 2.56
C ASN A 93 18.90 -5.69 2.04
N MET A 94 17.93 -4.97 1.46
CA MET A 94 18.13 -3.58 1.02
C MET A 94 18.46 -2.65 2.20
N ALA A 95 17.75 -2.78 3.32
CA ALA A 95 18.02 -2.04 4.54
C ALA A 95 19.40 -2.37 5.14
N LYS A 96 19.83 -3.64 5.10
CA LYS A 96 21.15 -4.08 5.54
C LYS A 96 22.26 -3.44 4.70
N GLN A 97 22.15 -3.51 3.38
CA GLN A 97 23.13 -2.90 2.47
C GLN A 97 23.25 -1.40 2.71
N TRP A 98 22.14 -0.71 2.97
CA TRP A 98 22.15 0.69 3.34
C TRP A 98 22.83 0.94 4.69
N ALA A 99 22.47 0.17 5.73
CA ALA A 99 23.08 0.29 7.06
C ALA A 99 24.60 0.09 7.00
N GLU A 100 25.08 -0.89 6.23
CA GLU A 100 26.50 -1.15 5.99
C GLU A 100 27.20 0.03 5.28
N GLN A 101 26.51 0.71 4.34
CA GLN A 101 27.04 1.90 3.65
C GLN A 101 27.14 3.11 4.57
N GLN A 102 26.14 3.32 5.45
CA GLN A 102 26.12 4.45 6.37
C GLN A 102 27.07 4.27 7.56
N GLY A 103 27.32 3.01 7.97
CA GLY A 103 28.22 2.70 9.07
C GLY A 103 27.79 3.37 10.37
N GLU A 104 28.73 4.03 11.05
CA GLU A 104 28.54 4.66 12.36
C GLU A 104 27.54 5.83 12.34
N GLU A 105 27.30 6.43 11.17
CA GLU A 105 26.38 7.57 11.00
C GLU A 105 24.91 7.15 10.83
N LEU A 106 24.60 5.85 10.78
CA LEU A 106 23.22 5.39 10.56
C LEU A 106 22.26 5.98 11.60
N ILE A 107 22.61 5.90 12.88
CA ILE A 107 21.70 6.30 13.96
C ILE A 107 21.58 7.82 14.07
N SER A 108 22.67 8.55 13.83
CA SER A 108 22.65 10.02 13.79
C SER A 108 21.73 10.54 12.66
N GLN A 109 21.78 9.91 11.48
CA GLN A 109 20.89 10.21 10.35
C GLN A 109 19.41 9.92 10.67
N ILE A 110 19.11 8.74 11.23
CA ILE A 110 17.75 8.37 11.61
C ILE A 110 17.17 9.36 12.63
N LYS A 111 17.95 9.77 13.63
CA LYS A 111 17.56 10.81 14.60
C LYS A 111 17.24 12.14 13.93
N ASN A 112 17.97 12.48 12.87
CA ASN A 112 17.76 13.70 12.06
C ASN A 112 16.66 13.58 10.99
N GLY A 113 15.93 12.45 10.93
CA GLY A 113 14.82 12.25 9.98
C GLY A 113 15.25 11.90 8.56
N VAL A 114 16.48 11.39 8.42
CA VAL A 114 17.08 10.94 7.16
C VAL A 114 17.07 9.40 7.15
N PHE A 115 16.35 8.81 6.20
CA PHE A 115 16.08 7.37 6.14
C PHE A 115 16.80 6.71 4.94
N TYR A 116 16.25 5.61 4.41
CA TYR A 116 16.80 4.89 3.26
C TYR A 116 16.97 5.83 2.05
N HIS A 117 18.11 5.74 1.35
CA HIS A 117 18.52 6.64 0.25
C HIS A 117 18.59 8.13 0.61
N GLU A 118 18.93 8.45 1.86
CA GLU A 118 19.00 9.83 2.36
C GLU A 118 17.67 10.60 2.26
N LEU A 119 16.56 9.87 2.06
CA LEU A 119 15.25 10.46 1.89
C LEU A 119 14.69 10.92 3.23
N THR A 120 13.97 12.03 3.22
CA THR A 120 13.20 12.51 4.37
C THR A 120 11.75 12.08 4.26
N ASN A 121 11.09 11.92 5.41
CA ASN A 121 9.67 11.55 5.49
C ASN A 121 8.72 12.73 5.20
N THR A 122 8.89 13.31 4.02
CA THR A 122 8.15 14.47 3.54
C THR A 122 7.14 14.02 2.49
N ILE A 123 5.93 14.57 2.55
CA ILE A 123 4.91 14.35 1.54
C ILE A 123 4.60 15.71 0.89
N ASP A 124 4.66 15.78 -0.45
CA ASP A 124 4.22 16.97 -1.17
C ASP A 124 2.71 17.18 -0.92
N HIS A 125 2.34 18.40 -0.54
CA HIS A 125 0.97 18.75 -0.16
C HIS A 125 0.06 18.95 -1.37
N ASP A 126 0.63 19.18 -2.55
CA ASP A 126 -0.13 19.51 -3.76
C ASP A 126 -0.04 18.44 -4.87
N LYS A 127 0.64 17.30 -4.60
CA LYS A 127 0.85 16.24 -5.59
C LYS A 127 0.66 14.84 -5.03
N LEU A 128 0.24 13.95 -5.93
CA LEU A 128 0.34 12.51 -5.73
C LEU A 128 1.63 11.96 -6.33
N PRO A 129 2.08 10.78 -5.89
CA PRO A 129 3.20 10.06 -6.48
C PRO A 129 3.01 9.86 -7.98
N ILE A 130 4.09 10.00 -8.74
CA ILE A 130 4.13 9.52 -10.12
C ILE A 130 4.80 8.15 -10.10
N LEU A 131 4.06 7.11 -10.46
CA LEU A 131 4.57 5.75 -10.49
C LEU A 131 5.61 5.62 -11.62
N GLN A 132 6.72 4.93 -11.35
CA GLN A 132 7.97 4.88 -12.17
C GLN A 132 8.94 6.05 -11.98
N SER A 133 8.63 7.04 -11.15
CA SER A 133 9.65 7.99 -10.72
C SER A 133 10.77 7.28 -9.94
N SER A 134 12.00 7.80 -10.04
CA SER A 134 13.14 7.25 -9.32
C SER A 134 12.87 7.23 -7.81
N SER A 135 13.04 6.06 -7.18
CA SER A 135 12.86 5.91 -5.74
C SER A 135 13.87 6.69 -4.92
N ASP A 136 15.01 7.03 -5.52
CA ASP A 136 16.20 7.55 -4.82
C ASP A 136 16.21 9.09 -4.80
N GLN A 137 15.15 9.72 -5.34
CA GLN A 137 15.05 11.18 -5.45
C GLN A 137 13.94 11.76 -4.59
N GLU A 138 12.87 10.99 -4.35
CA GLU A 138 11.67 11.54 -3.74
C GLU A 138 10.91 10.48 -2.91
N TYR A 139 10.46 10.92 -1.74
CA TYR A 139 9.74 10.08 -0.80
C TYR A 139 8.24 10.10 -1.06
N TRP A 140 7.80 9.28 -2.02
CA TRP A 140 6.41 9.34 -2.49
C TRP A 140 5.41 8.44 -1.73
N GLY A 141 5.79 7.79 -0.63
CA GLY A 141 4.86 6.97 0.14
C GLY A 141 4.44 5.65 -0.54
N ASN A 142 3.80 4.79 0.26
CA ASN A 142 3.22 3.47 0.00
C ASN A 142 4.18 2.28 -0.24
N GLU A 143 5.27 2.40 -1.01
CA GLU A 143 6.28 1.30 -1.12
C GLU A 143 7.75 1.73 -1.10
N ASN A 144 8.16 2.90 -1.63
CA ASN A 144 9.47 3.48 -1.28
C ASN A 144 9.71 3.57 0.24
N PRO A 145 8.73 3.98 1.07
CA PRO A 145 8.84 3.89 2.53
C PRO A 145 9.03 2.47 3.07
N SER A 146 8.76 1.39 2.33
CA SER A 146 8.72 0.06 2.92
C SER A 146 10.10 -0.41 3.39
N VAL A 147 11.17 -0.04 2.69
CA VAL A 147 12.55 -0.27 3.16
C VAL A 147 12.85 0.59 4.38
N SER A 148 12.46 1.86 4.38
CA SER A 148 12.56 2.73 5.57
C SER A 148 11.79 2.18 6.76
N SER A 149 10.60 1.63 6.56
CA SER A 149 9.78 1.00 7.60
C SER A 149 10.45 -0.27 8.13
N ALA A 150 10.98 -1.13 7.25
CA ALA A 150 11.73 -2.31 7.66
C ALA A 150 12.99 -1.94 8.46
N LEU A 151 13.70 -0.88 8.05
CA LEU A 151 14.86 -0.34 8.75
C LEU A 151 14.47 0.20 10.13
N LEU A 152 13.46 1.08 10.21
CA LEU A 152 12.96 1.66 11.45
C LEU A 152 12.46 0.60 12.43
N LEU A 153 11.69 -0.39 11.96
CA LEU A 153 11.26 -1.52 12.79
C LEU A 153 12.45 -2.33 13.30
N SER A 154 13.47 -2.56 12.46
CA SER A 154 14.66 -3.30 12.86
C SER A 154 15.48 -2.56 13.92
N ILE A 155 15.62 -1.23 13.79
CA ILE A 155 16.29 -0.40 14.79
C ILE A 155 15.49 -0.40 16.09
N ALA A 156 14.19 -0.08 16.03
CA ALA A 156 13.34 -0.03 17.22
C ALA A 156 13.28 -1.38 17.95
N ALA A 157 13.23 -2.50 17.23
CA ALA A 157 13.31 -3.83 17.82
C ALA A 157 14.69 -4.12 18.45
N SER A 158 15.77 -3.61 17.86
CA SER A 158 17.12 -3.74 18.42
C SER A 158 17.29 -2.93 19.72
N CYS A 159 16.65 -1.76 19.79
CA CYS A 159 16.70 -0.87 20.95
C CYS A 159 15.76 -1.34 22.09
N THR A 160 14.49 -1.54 21.78
CA THR A 160 13.44 -1.73 22.80
C THR A 160 13.03 -3.19 22.99
N LYS A 161 13.40 -4.10 22.07
CA LYS A 161 12.95 -5.50 22.01
C LYS A 161 11.43 -5.69 21.88
N GLU A 162 10.68 -4.61 21.69
CA GLU A 162 9.24 -4.64 21.50
C GLU A 162 8.88 -4.61 20.02
N LYS A 163 7.83 -5.36 19.67
CA LYS A 163 7.20 -5.24 18.35
C LYS A 163 6.45 -3.91 18.27
N LYS A 164 6.62 -3.19 17.17
CA LYS A 164 5.97 -1.92 16.91
C LYS A 164 5.00 -2.06 15.73
N ILE A 165 3.85 -1.39 15.84
CA ILE A 165 2.84 -1.34 14.78
C ILE A 165 3.06 -0.07 13.97
N MET A 166 2.96 -0.16 12.65
CA MET A 166 3.07 0.99 11.75
C MET A 166 1.90 1.00 10.76
N PRO A 167 0.72 1.49 11.17
CA PRO A 167 -0.44 1.61 10.28
C PRO A 167 -0.08 2.25 8.93
N GLY A 168 -0.56 1.64 7.84
CA GLY A 168 -0.23 2.04 6.46
C GLY A 168 1.16 1.65 5.95
N ALA A 169 2.12 1.34 6.83
CA ALA A 169 3.51 1.07 6.45
C ALA A 169 3.95 -0.38 6.70
N ALA A 170 3.43 -1.01 7.74
CA ALA A 170 3.71 -2.39 8.11
C ALA A 170 2.51 -2.97 8.87
N THR A 171 1.79 -3.89 8.22
CA THR A 171 0.53 -4.43 8.73
C THR A 171 0.72 -5.86 9.21
N SER A 172 0.18 -6.18 10.40
CA SER A 172 0.11 -7.56 10.85
C SER A 172 -0.96 -8.31 10.05
N PHE A 173 -0.56 -9.37 9.37
CA PHE A 173 -1.44 -10.19 8.55
C PHE A 173 -1.52 -11.59 9.16
N PRO A 174 -2.68 -12.00 9.69
CA PRO A 174 -2.87 -13.37 10.17
C PRO A 174 -2.93 -14.34 8.98
N PHE A 175 -2.66 -15.62 9.21
CA PHE A 175 -2.93 -16.64 8.19
C PHE A 175 -4.43 -16.72 7.87
N LEU A 176 -4.78 -17.13 6.65
CA LEU A 176 -6.18 -17.29 6.24
C LEU A 176 -6.88 -18.40 7.05
N ASN A 177 -6.15 -19.48 7.31
CA ASN A 177 -6.55 -20.49 8.28
C ASN A 177 -6.04 -20.10 9.67
N LEU A 178 -6.96 -19.66 10.54
CA LEU A 178 -6.63 -19.23 11.91
C LEU A 178 -6.04 -20.35 12.80
N GLY A 179 -6.18 -21.61 12.41
CA GLY A 179 -5.56 -22.75 13.10
C GLY A 179 -4.19 -23.16 12.55
N TYR A 180 -3.70 -22.49 11.51
CA TYR A 180 -2.37 -22.73 10.98
C TYR A 180 -1.31 -21.98 11.80
N GLU A 181 -0.25 -22.69 12.19
CA GLU A 181 0.88 -22.11 12.94
C GLU A 181 2.23 -22.39 12.24
N LEU A 182 3.14 -21.43 12.30
CA LEU A 182 4.54 -21.65 11.94
C LEU A 182 5.23 -22.52 13.01
N PRO A 183 6.15 -23.42 12.60
CA PRO A 183 6.93 -24.21 13.55
C PRO A 183 7.73 -23.32 14.53
N ASP A 184 7.80 -23.71 15.79
CA ASP A 184 8.48 -22.96 16.87
C ASP A 184 9.94 -22.62 16.56
N ALA A 185 10.64 -23.54 15.88
CA ALA A 185 12.03 -23.36 15.50
C ALA A 185 12.25 -22.28 14.41
N LEU A 186 11.18 -21.86 13.72
CA LEU A 186 11.24 -20.99 12.55
C LEU A 186 11.09 -19.50 12.91
N VAL A 187 10.43 -19.19 14.03
CA VAL A 187 10.13 -17.80 14.44
C VAL A 187 10.62 -17.58 15.88
N PRO A 188 11.88 -17.16 16.07
CA PRO A 188 12.36 -16.80 17.41
C PRO A 188 11.64 -15.55 17.92
N THR A 189 11.50 -15.43 19.23
CA THR A 189 10.82 -14.28 19.89
C THR A 189 11.48 -12.93 19.57
N SER A 190 12.77 -12.93 19.27
CA SER A 190 13.52 -11.74 18.87
C SER A 190 13.22 -11.26 17.45
N TYR A 191 12.56 -12.05 16.59
CA TYR A 191 12.25 -11.64 15.23
C TYR A 191 10.96 -10.80 15.19
N PRO A 192 11.04 -9.51 14.80
CA PRO A 192 9.89 -8.61 14.96
C PRO A 192 8.86 -8.74 13.84
N PHE A 193 9.18 -9.39 12.71
CA PHE A 193 8.33 -9.39 11.51
C PHE A 193 7.44 -10.63 11.36
N ALA A 194 7.44 -11.56 12.32
CA ALA A 194 6.51 -12.69 12.31
C ALA A 194 6.11 -13.11 13.72
N SER A 195 5.02 -13.87 13.79
CA SER A 195 4.60 -14.65 14.95
C SER A 195 4.26 -16.07 14.48
N LYS A 196 3.86 -16.95 15.40
CA LYS A 196 3.36 -18.27 15.01
C LYS A 196 2.14 -18.20 14.11
N ASN A 197 1.33 -17.13 14.20
CA ASN A 197 -0.02 -17.07 13.60
C ASN A 197 -0.12 -16.07 12.46
N GLY A 198 0.99 -15.45 12.06
CA GLY A 198 0.98 -14.47 10.99
C GLY A 198 2.32 -13.79 10.78
N MET A 199 2.33 -12.84 9.86
CA MET A 199 3.52 -12.07 9.50
C MET A 199 3.20 -10.60 9.40
N ILE A 200 4.19 -9.77 9.70
CA ILE A 200 4.14 -8.36 9.33
C ILE A 200 4.48 -8.26 7.84
N LEU A 201 3.58 -7.67 7.09
CA LEU A 201 3.80 -7.31 5.69
C LEU A 201 4.20 -5.84 5.65
N VAL A 202 5.43 -5.56 5.22
CA VAL A 202 5.95 -4.18 5.11
C VAL A 202 5.65 -3.66 3.71
N GLY A 203 5.09 -2.45 3.64
CA GLY A 203 4.56 -1.84 2.42
C GLY A 203 3.05 -2.00 2.29
N ASP A 204 2.43 -1.00 1.69
CA ASP A 204 0.98 -0.83 1.54
C ASP A 204 0.40 -1.72 0.43
N TYR A 205 1.17 -2.04 -0.61
CA TYR A 205 0.67 -2.91 -1.67
C TYR A 205 1.07 -4.37 -1.46
N GLN A 206 0.13 -5.13 -0.90
CA GLN A 206 0.24 -6.59 -0.77
C GLN A 206 -0.97 -7.22 -1.45
N TYR A 207 -0.78 -8.37 -2.09
CA TYR A 207 -1.73 -9.07 -2.98
C TYR A 207 -3.13 -9.38 -2.39
N GLY A 208 -3.92 -8.36 -2.09
CA GLY A 208 -5.38 -8.38 -1.98
C GLY A 208 -5.98 -9.19 -0.85
N ALA A 209 -5.20 -10.00 -0.12
CA ALA A 209 -5.82 -10.98 0.77
C ALA A 209 -6.47 -10.37 2.01
N HIS A 210 -6.22 -9.08 2.30
CA HIS A 210 -6.99 -8.40 3.34
C HIS A 210 -8.48 -8.49 3.04
N ARG A 211 -8.88 -8.48 1.76
CA ARG A 211 -10.26 -8.65 1.30
C ARG A 211 -10.95 -9.91 1.83
N TYR A 212 -10.22 -10.97 2.17
CA TYR A 212 -10.79 -12.21 2.71
C TYR A 212 -11.17 -12.11 4.18
N PHE A 213 -10.67 -11.10 4.90
CA PHE A 213 -11.05 -10.86 6.28
C PHE A 213 -12.35 -10.07 6.36
N LYS A 214 -13.14 -10.35 7.40
CA LYS A 214 -14.37 -9.60 7.68
C LYS A 214 -14.07 -8.12 7.94
N GLU A 215 -12.99 -7.86 8.67
CA GLU A 215 -12.51 -6.53 9.00
C GLU A 215 -11.48 -6.07 7.97
N GLN A 216 -11.90 -5.15 7.09
CA GLN A 216 -11.00 -4.43 6.21
C GLN A 216 -10.42 -3.25 6.97
N LEU A 217 -9.11 -3.23 7.20
CA LEU A 217 -8.47 -2.10 7.88
C LEU A 217 -8.45 -0.86 6.98
N LEU A 218 -8.68 0.30 7.57
CA LEU A 218 -8.69 1.61 6.91
C LEU A 218 -7.39 1.89 6.14
N PHE A 219 -6.26 1.60 6.78
CA PHE A 219 -4.91 1.72 6.21
C PHE A 219 -4.31 0.37 5.84
N GLY A 220 -5.15 -0.68 5.78
CA GLY A 220 -4.72 -2.02 5.43
C GLY A 220 -4.18 -2.10 4.01
N PRO A 221 -3.30 -3.07 3.74
CA PRO A 221 -2.73 -3.22 2.42
C PRO A 221 -3.80 -3.70 1.43
N GLU A 222 -3.80 -3.12 0.24
CA GLU A 222 -4.79 -3.39 -0.80
C GLU A 222 -4.11 -3.83 -2.09
N ASP A 223 -4.75 -4.72 -2.86
CA ASP A 223 -4.41 -4.87 -4.28
C ASP A 223 -5.19 -3.89 -5.16
N CYS A 224 -4.78 -3.78 -6.42
CA CYS A 224 -5.40 -2.85 -7.36
C CYS A 224 -6.90 -3.11 -7.54
N SER A 225 -7.32 -4.38 -7.50
CA SER A 225 -8.74 -4.77 -7.63
C SER A 225 -9.57 -4.33 -6.43
N THR A 226 -9.04 -4.53 -5.22
CA THR A 226 -9.69 -4.11 -3.97
C THR A 226 -9.79 -2.60 -3.89
N ALA A 227 -8.71 -1.89 -4.23
CA ALA A 227 -8.68 -0.43 -4.24
C ALA A 227 -9.72 0.16 -5.21
N VAL A 228 -9.75 -0.36 -6.45
CA VAL A 228 -10.76 0.03 -7.46
C VAL A 228 -12.17 -0.35 -7.02
N GLY A 229 -12.37 -1.54 -6.44
CA GLY A 229 -13.67 -1.97 -5.91
C GLY A 229 -14.20 -1.03 -4.84
N LYS A 230 -13.36 -0.67 -3.87
CA LYS A 230 -13.71 0.27 -2.79
C LYS A 230 -14.00 1.67 -3.33
N ALA A 231 -13.17 2.14 -4.28
CA ALA A 231 -13.38 3.42 -4.93
C ALA A 231 -14.69 3.49 -5.73
N THR A 232 -15.18 2.33 -6.18
CA THR A 232 -16.44 2.21 -6.93
C THR A 232 -17.63 1.77 -6.06
N TYR A 233 -17.52 1.92 -4.74
CA TYR A 233 -18.59 1.66 -3.76
C TYR A 233 -19.08 0.21 -3.68
N LEU A 234 -18.22 -0.75 -4.02
CA LEU A 234 -18.56 -2.14 -3.77
C LEU A 234 -18.68 -2.40 -2.26
N THR A 235 -19.69 -3.20 -1.90
CA THR A 235 -19.90 -3.71 -0.55
C THR A 235 -18.77 -4.65 -0.12
N THR A 236 -18.60 -4.87 1.18
CA THR A 236 -17.59 -5.80 1.70
C THR A 236 -17.73 -7.22 1.12
N GLU A 237 -18.95 -7.67 0.85
CA GLU A 237 -19.23 -8.97 0.22
C GLU A 237 -18.72 -9.02 -1.22
N GLN A 238 -19.01 -7.99 -2.03
CA GLN A 238 -18.48 -7.87 -3.40
C GLN A 238 -16.94 -7.71 -3.40
N ILE A 239 -16.38 -7.02 -2.42
CA ILE A 239 -14.93 -6.87 -2.26
C ILE A 239 -14.23 -8.22 -1.99
N GLN A 240 -14.87 -9.16 -1.30
CA GLN A 240 -14.29 -10.49 -1.07
C GLN A 240 -14.04 -11.26 -2.37
N SER A 241 -14.94 -11.11 -3.36
CA SER A 241 -14.86 -11.81 -4.65
C SER A 241 -14.07 -11.04 -5.71
N ILE A 242 -13.88 -9.72 -5.55
CA ILE A 242 -13.32 -8.90 -6.63
C ILE A 242 -11.87 -9.26 -6.96
N ASN A 243 -11.63 -9.47 -8.25
CA ASN A 243 -10.32 -9.64 -8.86
C ASN A 243 -10.44 -9.38 -10.37
N THR A 244 -9.32 -9.24 -11.07
CA THR A 244 -9.33 -8.94 -12.51
C THR A 244 -10.08 -9.96 -13.39
N ILE A 245 -10.16 -11.23 -13.00
CA ILE A 245 -10.90 -12.26 -13.74
C ILE A 245 -12.41 -12.01 -13.60
N ASN A 246 -12.88 -11.79 -12.37
CA ASN A 246 -14.30 -11.53 -12.12
C ASN A 246 -14.75 -10.17 -12.70
N MET A 247 -13.89 -9.15 -12.64
CA MET A 247 -14.16 -7.86 -13.31
C MET A 247 -14.22 -8.01 -14.84
N GLN A 248 -13.38 -8.89 -15.41
CA GLN A 248 -13.44 -9.18 -16.85
C GLN A 248 -14.71 -9.98 -17.21
N ALA A 249 -15.15 -10.91 -16.36
CA ALA A 249 -16.41 -11.60 -16.53
C ALA A 249 -17.60 -10.61 -16.53
N ALA A 250 -17.57 -9.61 -15.64
CA ALA A 250 -18.55 -8.53 -15.57
C ALA A 250 -18.65 -7.71 -16.87
N TYR A 251 -17.57 -7.57 -17.64
CA TYR A 251 -17.63 -6.92 -18.95
C TYR A 251 -18.62 -7.59 -19.91
N ASN A 252 -18.78 -8.91 -19.81
CA ASN A 252 -19.66 -9.68 -20.70
C ASN A 252 -21.07 -9.88 -20.12
N ASP A 253 -21.31 -9.49 -18.87
CA ASP A 253 -22.58 -9.70 -18.16
C ASP A 253 -23.18 -8.38 -17.67
N PRO A 254 -24.21 -7.84 -18.33
CA PRO A 254 -24.91 -6.63 -17.89
C PRO A 254 -25.58 -6.74 -16.52
N ALA A 255 -25.82 -7.95 -16.01
CA ALA A 255 -26.41 -8.22 -14.70
C ALA A 255 -25.36 -8.55 -13.63
N ASN A 256 -24.08 -8.30 -13.91
CA ASN A 256 -22.99 -8.63 -13.00
C ASN A 256 -23.19 -7.99 -11.62
N GLU A 257 -22.72 -8.70 -10.59
CA GLU A 257 -22.86 -8.28 -9.20
C GLU A 257 -22.19 -6.93 -8.91
N TYR A 258 -21.22 -6.48 -9.70
CA TYR A 258 -20.52 -5.21 -9.49
C TYR A 258 -21.20 -4.01 -10.16
N HIS A 259 -22.26 -4.24 -10.96
CA HIS A 259 -22.98 -3.22 -11.73
C HIS A 259 -22.08 -2.38 -12.65
N TYR A 260 -21.00 -2.98 -13.17
CA TYR A 260 -20.12 -2.31 -14.12
C TYR A 260 -20.66 -2.40 -15.55
N LYS A 261 -20.66 -1.28 -16.26
CA LYS A 261 -21.05 -1.19 -17.67
C LYS A 261 -19.83 -1.36 -18.57
N ALA A 262 -19.93 -2.24 -19.58
CA ALA A 262 -18.94 -2.33 -20.64
C ALA A 262 -18.96 -1.10 -21.55
N ILE A 263 -17.80 -0.46 -21.73
CA ILE A 263 -17.64 0.74 -22.57
C ILE A 263 -17.00 0.39 -23.90
N THR A 264 -15.79 -0.19 -23.86
CA THR A 264 -15.06 -0.59 -25.07
C THR A 264 -13.99 -1.63 -24.73
N PHE A 265 -13.56 -2.38 -25.74
CA PHE A 265 -12.48 -3.35 -25.64
C PHE A 265 -11.41 -2.98 -26.68
N LEU A 266 -10.18 -2.75 -26.23
CA LEU A 266 -9.08 -2.31 -27.06
C LEU A 266 -8.16 -3.50 -27.34
N SER A 267 -8.00 -3.85 -28.61
CA SER A 267 -7.13 -4.93 -29.09
C SER A 267 -6.64 -4.66 -30.50
N GLY A 268 -5.38 -4.98 -30.80
CA GLY A 268 -4.80 -4.74 -32.12
C GLY A 268 -4.75 -3.25 -32.47
N ASP A 269 -5.29 -2.89 -33.63
CA ASP A 269 -5.36 -1.50 -34.08
C ASP A 269 -6.55 -0.77 -33.42
N VAL A 270 -6.23 0.08 -32.45
CA VAL A 270 -7.21 0.88 -31.69
C VAL A 270 -7.78 1.98 -32.59
N LYS A 271 -9.12 2.05 -32.67
CA LYS A 271 -9.82 3.06 -33.47
C LYS A 271 -10.13 4.31 -32.65
N ASP A 272 -10.12 5.47 -33.31
CA ASP A 272 -10.46 6.76 -32.69
C ASP A 272 -11.86 6.77 -32.07
N GLU A 273 -12.83 6.09 -32.69
CA GLU A 273 -14.18 6.00 -32.14
C GLU A 273 -14.22 5.25 -30.79
N GLN A 274 -13.31 4.30 -30.58
CA GLN A 274 -13.20 3.58 -29.30
C GLN A 274 -12.62 4.48 -28.22
N LEU A 275 -11.60 5.27 -28.56
CA LEU A 275 -10.97 6.21 -27.62
C LEU A 275 -11.96 7.29 -27.16
N LYS A 276 -12.82 7.77 -28.06
CA LYS A 276 -13.84 8.79 -27.75
C LYS A 276 -14.91 8.33 -26.74
N LEU A 277 -15.05 7.03 -26.50
CA LEU A 277 -16.00 6.49 -25.52
C LEU A 277 -15.45 6.56 -24.09
N ILE A 278 -14.13 6.62 -23.93
CA ILE A 278 -13.44 6.57 -22.66
C ILE A 278 -13.55 7.93 -21.96
N GLN A 279 -13.91 7.92 -20.68
CA GLN A 279 -14.09 9.11 -19.86
C GLN A 279 -13.33 8.98 -18.54
N PRO A 280 -12.97 10.12 -17.89
CA PRO A 280 -12.53 10.11 -16.50
C PRO A 280 -13.55 9.38 -15.62
N GLY A 281 -13.04 8.60 -14.68
CA GLY A 281 -13.81 7.71 -13.83
C GLY A 281 -14.04 6.31 -14.40
N ASP A 282 -13.69 6.05 -15.66
CA ASP A 282 -13.70 4.69 -16.20
C ASP A 282 -12.63 3.82 -15.56
N ILE A 283 -12.90 2.52 -15.48
CA ILE A 283 -11.98 1.50 -15.01
C ILE A 283 -11.17 1.00 -16.20
N TYR A 284 -9.84 1.12 -16.10
CA TYR A 284 -8.89 0.43 -16.96
C TYR A 284 -8.66 -0.97 -16.42
N LEU A 285 -8.92 -2.00 -17.22
CA LEU A 285 -8.76 -3.40 -16.81
C LEU A 285 -7.92 -4.21 -17.81
N VAL A 286 -6.89 -4.88 -17.31
CA VAL A 286 -6.11 -5.89 -18.03
C VAL A 286 -5.87 -7.09 -17.13
N LYS A 287 -5.36 -8.19 -17.70
CA LYS A 287 -5.02 -9.37 -16.90
C LYS A 287 -4.03 -9.00 -15.79
N GLY A 288 -4.45 -9.17 -14.54
CA GLY A 288 -3.61 -8.95 -13.36
C GLY A 288 -3.44 -7.49 -12.93
N HIS A 289 -4.06 -6.52 -13.60
CA HIS A 289 -3.99 -5.10 -13.20
C HIS A 289 -5.27 -4.33 -13.49
N THR A 290 -5.61 -3.40 -12.61
CA THR A 290 -6.74 -2.48 -12.79
C THR A 290 -6.44 -1.10 -12.23
N ALA A 291 -7.10 -0.06 -12.77
CA ALA A 291 -6.89 1.33 -12.40
C ALA A 291 -8.14 2.18 -12.66
N ILE A 292 -8.21 3.38 -12.08
CA ILE A 292 -9.21 4.41 -12.44
C ILE A 292 -8.57 5.42 -13.38
N ILE A 293 -9.21 5.67 -14.53
CA ILE A 293 -8.79 6.67 -15.50
C ILE A 293 -9.17 8.06 -14.98
N VAL A 294 -8.24 9.04 -14.99
CA VAL A 294 -8.51 10.41 -14.52
C VAL A 294 -8.48 11.46 -15.61
N THR A 295 -8.03 11.12 -16.82
CA THR A 295 -8.04 12.03 -17.97
C THR A 295 -8.71 11.37 -19.17
N GLN A 296 -9.31 12.18 -20.05
CA GLN A 296 -9.72 11.69 -21.37
C GLN A 296 -8.49 11.34 -22.21
N PRO A 297 -8.58 10.36 -23.13
CA PRO A 297 -7.52 10.11 -24.08
C PRO A 297 -7.17 11.37 -24.88
N ASP A 298 -5.90 11.76 -24.89
CA ASP A 298 -5.42 12.85 -25.73
C ASP A 298 -5.33 12.44 -27.22
N ASN A 299 -4.90 13.37 -28.07
CA ASN A 299 -4.73 13.11 -29.51
C ASN A 299 -3.65 12.07 -29.86
N LYS A 300 -2.86 11.63 -28.87
CA LYS A 300 -1.86 10.56 -28.97
C LYS A 300 -2.30 9.30 -28.23
N SER A 301 -3.56 9.24 -27.78
CA SER A 301 -4.12 8.14 -26.99
C SER A 301 -3.50 7.97 -25.61
N ASN A 302 -2.92 9.03 -25.05
CA ASN A 302 -2.42 9.02 -23.69
C ASN A 302 -3.56 9.25 -22.69
N ILE A 303 -3.54 8.50 -21.60
CA ILE A 303 -4.39 8.69 -20.43
C ILE A 303 -3.51 8.71 -19.18
N THR A 304 -4.02 9.34 -18.13
CA THR A 304 -3.47 9.26 -16.77
C THR A 304 -4.44 8.43 -15.93
N THR A 305 -3.90 7.61 -15.05
CA THR A 305 -4.66 6.73 -14.16
C THR A 305 -4.25 6.91 -12.71
N LEU A 306 -5.17 6.66 -11.79
CA LEU A 306 -4.90 6.41 -10.38
C LEU A 306 -4.88 4.91 -10.15
N GLN A 307 -3.80 4.40 -9.58
CA GLN A 307 -3.64 2.98 -9.36
C GLN A 307 -2.68 2.68 -8.22
N PHE A 308 -2.73 1.43 -7.77
CA PHE A 308 -1.69 0.84 -6.97
C PHE A 308 -0.92 -0.20 -7.78
N THR A 309 0.39 -0.31 -7.54
CA THR A 309 1.28 -1.22 -8.24
C THR A 309 2.38 -1.77 -7.32
N ARG A 310 2.81 -3.00 -7.59
CA ARG A 310 3.95 -3.67 -6.93
C ARG A 310 5.05 -3.94 -7.95
N ASP A 311 6.25 -3.50 -7.64
CA ASP A 311 7.43 -3.88 -8.43
C ASP A 311 8.78 -3.58 -7.74
N ILE A 312 8.97 -4.00 -6.49
CA ILE A 312 10.20 -3.71 -5.71
C ILE A 312 11.38 -4.59 -6.15
N ASP A 313 11.08 -5.68 -6.84
CA ASP A 313 11.98 -6.68 -7.41
C ASP A 313 12.48 -6.31 -8.81
N THR A 314 11.92 -5.30 -9.48
CA THR A 314 12.44 -4.87 -10.78
C THR A 314 13.57 -3.85 -10.62
N PRO A 315 14.75 -4.09 -11.24
CA PRO A 315 15.92 -3.21 -11.09
C PRO A 315 15.79 -1.89 -11.88
N VAL A 316 14.86 -1.80 -12.83
CA VAL A 316 14.64 -0.65 -13.73
C VAL A 316 13.15 -0.32 -13.75
N ASP A 317 12.79 0.95 -13.75
CA ASP A 317 11.39 1.42 -13.86
C ASP A 317 10.43 0.96 -12.74
N LYS A 318 10.91 0.92 -11.50
CA LYS A 318 10.15 0.54 -10.29
C LYS A 318 8.78 1.24 -10.22
N ARG A 319 7.70 0.47 -10.42
CA ARG A 319 6.30 0.89 -10.29
C ARG A 319 5.83 0.57 -8.87
N LEU A 320 6.05 1.48 -7.93
CA LEU A 320 5.83 1.22 -6.51
C LEU A 320 4.75 2.09 -5.88
N GLY A 321 3.81 1.45 -5.19
CA GLY A 321 2.85 2.11 -4.32
C GLY A 321 1.60 2.60 -5.06
N GLY A 322 0.91 3.54 -4.44
CA GLY A 322 -0.29 4.17 -4.97
C GLY A 322 0.04 5.53 -5.57
N GLY A 323 -0.49 5.83 -6.76
CA GLY A 323 -0.19 7.09 -7.41
C GLY A 323 -0.77 7.21 -8.81
N LEU A 324 -0.22 8.17 -9.53
CA LEU A 324 -0.54 8.48 -10.91
C LEU A 324 0.32 7.66 -11.86
N TYR A 325 -0.28 7.17 -12.94
CA TYR A 325 0.44 6.50 -14.01
C TYR A 325 -0.09 6.85 -15.38
N ASP A 326 0.81 7.27 -16.27
CA ASP A 326 0.49 7.59 -17.65
C ASP A 326 0.60 6.36 -18.55
N TYR A 327 -0.47 6.08 -19.29
CA TYR A 327 -0.50 5.04 -20.31
C TYR A 327 -0.66 5.66 -21.68
N ASN A 328 0.10 5.18 -22.66
CA ASN A 328 -0.30 5.28 -24.06
C ASN A 328 -1.11 4.03 -24.43
N LEU A 329 -2.43 4.17 -24.61
CA LEU A 329 -3.33 3.03 -24.84
C LEU A 329 -2.96 2.24 -26.09
N CYS A 330 -2.60 2.92 -27.18
CA CYS A 330 -2.20 2.29 -28.44
C CYS A 330 -0.92 1.46 -28.30
N ASN A 331 0.07 1.94 -27.53
CA ASN A 331 1.28 1.18 -27.24
C ASN A 331 0.98 0.00 -26.32
N LYS A 332 0.18 0.21 -25.27
CA LYS A 332 -0.15 -0.86 -24.31
C LYS A 332 -0.92 -2.01 -24.95
N VAL A 333 -1.82 -1.73 -25.88
CA VAL A 333 -2.53 -2.80 -26.62
C VAL A 333 -1.57 -3.69 -27.43
N LYS A 334 -0.46 -3.14 -27.94
CA LYS A 334 0.56 -3.92 -28.66
C LYS A 334 1.39 -4.80 -27.72
N GLU A 335 1.62 -4.33 -26.49
CA GLU A 335 2.32 -5.08 -25.45
C GLU A 335 1.42 -6.19 -24.85
N ILE A 336 0.14 -5.90 -24.66
CA ILE A 336 -0.81 -6.75 -23.92
C ILE A 336 -1.67 -7.55 -24.90
N LYS A 337 -1.25 -8.80 -25.18
CA LYS A 337 -1.95 -9.70 -26.11
C LYS A 337 -3.40 -10.05 -25.70
N THR A 338 -3.75 -9.91 -24.42
CA THR A 338 -5.09 -10.19 -23.91
C THR A 338 -6.09 -9.05 -24.13
N GLY A 339 -5.62 -7.89 -24.63
CA GLY A 339 -6.41 -6.68 -24.80
C GLY A 339 -6.68 -5.93 -23.48
N ILE A 340 -7.32 -4.78 -23.61
CA ILE A 340 -7.67 -3.85 -22.52
C ILE A 340 -9.18 -3.68 -22.49
N TYR A 341 -9.81 -3.96 -21.35
CA TYR A 341 -11.23 -3.79 -21.12
C TYR A 341 -11.46 -2.44 -20.43
N ILE A 342 -12.41 -1.66 -20.93
CA ILE A 342 -12.85 -0.42 -20.30
C ILE A 342 -14.25 -0.62 -19.75
N LEU A 343 -14.38 -0.46 -18.43
CA LEU A 343 -15.63 -0.59 -17.68
C LEU A 343 -15.99 0.76 -17.07
N ARG A 344 -17.28 1.01 -16.80
CA ARG A 344 -17.76 2.20 -16.09
C ARG A 344 -18.60 1.82 -14.89
N PRO A 345 -18.28 2.33 -13.68
CA PRO A 345 -19.13 2.13 -12.52
C PRO A 345 -20.42 2.96 -12.65
N ASP A 346 -21.51 2.47 -12.07
CA ASP A 346 -22.78 3.19 -11.99
C ASP A 346 -22.77 4.15 -10.78
N LEU A 347 -22.01 5.24 -10.92
CA LEU A 347 -21.87 6.27 -9.89
C LEU A 347 -22.12 7.66 -10.46
N GLU A 348 -22.90 8.44 -9.72
CA GLU A 348 -23.09 9.85 -10.00
C GLU A 348 -21.76 10.62 -9.95
N PRO A 349 -21.55 11.63 -10.81
CA PRO A 349 -20.42 12.54 -10.72
C PRO A 349 -20.33 13.25 -9.36
N LEU A 350 -19.20 13.90 -9.11
CA LEU A 350 -19.12 14.84 -7.98
C LEU A 350 -20.08 16.01 -8.21
N HIS A 351 -20.67 16.52 -7.13
CA HIS A 351 -21.54 17.70 -7.19
C HIS A 351 -20.80 18.93 -7.73
N GLU A 352 -19.53 19.07 -7.36
CA GLU A 352 -18.62 20.10 -7.86
C GLU A 352 -17.28 19.45 -8.20
N SER A 353 -16.69 19.83 -9.34
CA SER A 353 -15.32 19.45 -9.65
C SER A 353 -14.35 20.19 -8.75
N CYS A 354 -13.25 19.55 -8.37
CA CYS A 354 -12.19 20.18 -7.60
C CYS A 354 -10.83 19.86 -8.18
N SER A 355 -9.86 20.76 -7.98
CA SER A 355 -8.49 20.49 -8.36
C SER A 355 -7.90 19.39 -7.46
N LEU A 356 -6.93 18.63 -7.98
CA LEU A 356 -6.22 17.63 -7.18
C LEU A 356 -5.65 18.24 -5.87
N SER A 357 -5.04 19.43 -5.94
CA SER A 357 -4.46 20.07 -4.75
C SER A 357 -5.50 20.49 -3.72
N GLN A 358 -6.69 20.93 -4.15
CA GLN A 358 -7.79 21.21 -3.23
C GLN A 358 -8.27 19.93 -2.54
N LEU A 359 -8.42 18.83 -3.29
CA LEU A 359 -8.83 17.55 -2.72
C LEU A 359 -7.81 17.01 -1.72
N LEU A 360 -6.52 17.06 -2.04
CA LEU A 360 -5.45 16.63 -1.13
C LEU A 360 -5.48 17.43 0.18
N LYS A 361 -5.67 18.75 0.13
CA LYS A 361 -5.80 19.60 1.33
C LYS A 361 -7.00 19.21 2.18
N GLN A 362 -8.14 18.89 1.57
CA GLN A 362 -9.32 18.43 2.30
C GLN A 362 -9.07 17.10 3.02
N ILE A 363 -8.43 16.15 2.34
CA ILE A 363 -8.06 14.85 2.92
C ILE A 363 -7.07 15.05 4.08
N ASP A 364 -6.03 15.85 3.90
CA ASP A 364 -5.02 16.13 4.94
C ASP A 364 -5.66 16.74 6.20
N LEU A 365 -6.55 17.73 6.03
CA LEU A 365 -7.25 18.37 7.14
C LEU A 365 -8.18 17.39 7.88
N LYS A 366 -8.92 16.56 7.14
CA LYS A 366 -9.80 15.56 7.76
C LYS A 366 -8.98 14.46 8.44
N TYR A 367 -7.86 14.05 7.86
CA TYR A 367 -6.94 13.10 8.44
C TYR A 367 -6.41 13.57 9.80
N ILE A 368 -5.91 14.82 9.89
CA ILE A 368 -5.41 15.39 11.16
C ILE A 368 -6.53 15.47 12.22
N THR A 369 -7.77 15.71 11.78
CA THR A 369 -8.93 15.75 12.69
C THR A 369 -9.29 14.37 13.22
N LEU A 370 -9.24 13.33 12.37
CA LEU A 370 -9.55 11.96 12.74
C LEU A 370 -8.42 11.28 13.56
N PHE A 371 -7.17 11.65 13.28
CA PHE A 371 -5.97 11.03 13.87
C PHE A 371 -5.03 12.08 14.48
N PRO A 372 -5.46 12.83 15.52
CA PRO A 372 -4.67 13.92 16.10
C PRO A 372 -3.40 13.43 16.80
N GLU A 373 -3.41 12.21 17.36
CA GLU A 373 -2.28 11.68 18.11
C GLU A 373 -1.35 10.83 17.25
N ASN A 374 -1.89 9.96 16.39
CA ASN A 374 -1.18 9.10 15.41
C ASN A 374 -2.23 8.23 14.67
N PRO A 375 -1.89 7.62 13.52
CA PRO A 375 -2.77 6.65 12.88
C PRO A 375 -2.97 5.40 13.76
N ILE A 376 -4.13 4.78 13.60
CA ILE A 376 -4.52 3.52 14.25
C ILE A 376 -5.12 2.57 13.21
N ASP A 377 -4.85 1.27 13.35
CA ASP A 377 -5.43 0.24 12.50
C ASP A 377 -6.86 -0.08 12.95
N ILE A 378 -7.83 0.64 12.38
CA ILE A 378 -9.26 0.42 12.61
C ILE A 378 -9.94 -0.17 11.38
N PRO A 379 -10.99 -0.99 11.53
CA PRO A 379 -11.84 -1.38 10.42
C PRO A 379 -12.46 -0.15 9.76
N GLY A 380 -12.46 -0.10 8.43
CA GLY A 380 -13.04 1.02 7.70
C GLY A 380 -12.60 1.12 6.25
N ASP A 381 -12.97 2.24 5.64
CA ASP A 381 -12.68 2.55 4.25
C ASP A 381 -12.34 4.03 4.11
N CYS A 382 -11.44 4.37 3.17
CA CYS A 382 -10.94 5.73 2.98
C CYS A 382 -12.02 6.73 2.50
N ARG A 383 -13.24 6.28 2.21
CA ARG A 383 -14.43 7.14 2.07
C ARG A 383 -14.64 8.09 3.25
N ILE A 384 -14.24 7.70 4.45
CA ILE A 384 -14.34 8.55 5.66
C ILE A 384 -13.67 9.92 5.49
N PHE A 385 -12.67 10.04 4.61
CA PHE A 385 -11.98 11.31 4.35
C PHE A 385 -12.75 12.25 3.43
N LEU A 386 -13.81 11.79 2.77
CA LEU A 386 -14.58 12.55 1.78
C LEU A 386 -16.06 12.68 2.19
N GLU A 387 -16.60 11.65 2.83
CA GLU A 387 -18.01 11.55 3.20
C GLU A 387 -18.19 11.85 4.69
N ASN A 388 -19.36 12.37 5.07
CA ASN A 388 -19.70 12.70 6.46
C ASN A 388 -20.49 11.58 7.15
N ASP A 389 -20.55 10.38 6.58
CA ASP A 389 -21.46 9.34 7.01
C ASP A 389 -20.95 8.53 8.21
N GLU A 390 -21.77 8.52 9.26
CA GLU A 390 -21.69 7.65 10.45
C GLU A 390 -21.66 6.15 10.10
N THR A 391 -22.06 5.75 8.87
CA THR A 391 -22.02 4.37 8.37
C THR A 391 -20.65 3.90 7.88
N SER A 392 -19.67 4.81 7.74
CA SER A 392 -18.27 4.44 7.46
C SER A 392 -17.52 3.94 8.71
N VAL A 393 -18.11 4.11 9.89
CA VAL A 393 -17.64 3.64 11.20
C VAL A 393 -18.55 2.50 11.65
N ILE A 394 -18.37 1.29 11.11
CA ILE A 394 -18.92 0.09 11.76
C ILE A 394 -17.81 -0.56 12.55
N GLY A 395 -17.82 -0.22 13.83
CA GLY A 395 -17.00 -0.80 14.89
C GLY A 395 -17.13 0.15 16.06
N ASP A 396 -17.97 -0.21 17.03
CA ASP A 396 -18.03 0.49 18.31
C ASP A 396 -16.61 0.87 18.76
N ILE A 397 -16.37 2.17 18.94
CA ILE A 397 -15.17 2.67 19.62
C ILE A 397 -15.34 2.36 21.11
N THR A 398 -15.48 1.08 21.43
CA THR A 398 -15.01 0.56 22.69
C THR A 398 -13.58 0.14 22.43
N ALA A 399 -12.67 0.67 23.24
CA ALA A 399 -11.36 0.08 23.47
C ALA A 399 -11.55 -1.35 24.02
N ALA A 400 -12.00 -2.26 23.17
CA ALA A 400 -12.03 -3.68 23.42
C ALA A 400 -10.65 -4.18 23.03
N SER A 401 -9.73 -4.03 23.98
CA SER A 401 -8.78 -5.09 24.30
C SER A 401 -8.35 -5.94 23.10
N LEU A 402 -7.47 -5.42 22.25
CA LEU A 402 -6.38 -6.22 21.72
C LEU A 402 -5.34 -6.43 22.84
N SER A 403 -5.81 -6.89 24.00
CA SER A 403 -5.05 -7.70 24.94
C SER A 403 -5.32 -9.15 24.53
N VAL A 404 -4.88 -9.52 23.34
CA VAL A 404 -4.38 -10.88 23.21
C VAL A 404 -2.98 -10.76 23.76
N GLU A 405 -2.76 -11.34 24.94
CA GLU A 405 -1.40 -11.59 25.42
C GLU A 405 -0.61 -12.23 24.27
N PHE A 406 0.41 -11.54 23.78
CA PHE A 406 1.33 -12.01 22.74
C PHE A 406 2.77 -11.81 23.19
#